data_AF-A0A8J5XYC1-F1
#
_entry.id   AF-A0A8J5XYC1-F1
#
_cell.length_a   1.000
_cell.length_b   1.000
_cell.length_c   1.000
_cell.angle_alpha   90.00
_cell.angle_beta   90.00
_cell.angle_gamma   90.00
#
_symmetry.space_group_name_H-M   'P 1'
#
loop_
_entity.id
_entity.type
_entity.pdbx_description
1 polymer ?
#
loop_
_entity_poly.entity_id
_entity_poly.type
_entity_poly.pdbx_seq_one_letter_code
_entity_poly.pdbx_strand_id
1 'polypeptide(L)' 'MLRTLLPAARGACTRGFRSSAARFIAVGDKFPAIEIDQGFPPTKVDMAKRLASKKAIVIGLPGAYTPT' A
#
# COMPACT_ATOMS: atom_id res chain seq x y z
N MET A 1 31.28 17.24 -36.11
CA MET A 1 29.91 16.93 -35.63
C MET A 1 29.86 15.47 -35.20
N LEU A 2 30.09 15.17 -33.92
CA LEU A 2 30.05 13.78 -33.41
C LEU A 2 28.98 13.71 -32.31
N ARG A 3 27.81 13.14 -32.64
CA ARG A 3 26.72 12.87 -31.70
C ARG A 3 27.09 11.66 -30.85
N THR A 4 27.43 11.88 -29.59
CA THR A 4 27.46 10.83 -28.57
C THR A 4 26.04 10.55 -28.11
N LEU A 5 25.52 9.37 -28.48
CA LEU A 5 24.26 8.82 -27.99
C LEU A 5 24.47 8.34 -26.55
N LEU A 6 23.93 9.07 -25.58
CA LEU A 6 23.87 8.66 -24.19
C LEU A 6 22.80 7.56 -24.04
N PRO A 7 23.10 6.39 -23.44
CA PRO A 7 22.11 5.35 -23.24
C PRO A 7 21.13 5.78 -22.13
N ALA A 8 19.84 5.79 -22.45
CA ALA A 8 18.77 5.96 -21.47
C ALA A 8 18.79 4.77 -20.50
N ALA A 9 19.27 5.00 -19.28
CA ALA A 9 19.17 4.03 -18.19
C ALA A 9 17.68 3.82 -17.85
N ARG A 10 17.09 2.78 -18.45
CA ARG A 10 15.80 2.24 -18.04
C ARG A 10 16.01 1.58 -16.68
N GLY A 11 15.81 2.35 -15.62
CA GLY A 11 15.71 1.82 -14.27
C GLY A 11 14.48 0.91 -14.18
N ALA A 12 14.67 -0.38 -14.46
CA ALA A 12 13.67 -1.39 -14.14
C ALA A 12 13.55 -1.45 -12.63
N CYS A 13 12.51 -0.82 -12.07
CA CYS A 13 12.09 -1.05 -10.70
C CYS A 13 11.57 -2.49 -10.62
N THR A 14 12.47 -3.45 -10.39
CA THR A 14 12.10 -4.81 -10.04
C THR A 14 11.40 -4.73 -8.69
N ARG A 15 10.07 -4.80 -8.68
CA ARG A 15 9.30 -4.98 -7.45
C ARG A 15 9.58 -6.40 -6.94
N GLY A 16 10.66 -6.55 -6.19
CA GLY A 16 11.11 -7.83 -5.67
C GLY A 16 10.05 -8.45 -4.77
N PHE A 17 9.80 -9.75 -4.94
CA PHE A 17 8.98 -10.53 -4.02
C PHE A 17 9.73 -10.67 -2.69
N ARG A 18 9.09 -10.29 -1.58
CA ARG A 18 9.64 -10.50 -0.23
C ARG A 18 9.38 -11.95 0.20
N SER A 19 10.44 -12.72 0.43
CA SER A 19 10.38 -14.10 0.97
C SER A 19 10.25 -14.16 2.50
N SER A 20 10.23 -13.02 3.19
CA SER A 20 10.16 -12.97 4.66
C SER A 20 8.73 -13.12 5.13
N ALA A 21 8.53 -13.85 6.24
CA ALA A 21 7.23 -14.04 6.86
C ALA A 21 6.55 -12.70 7.20
N ALA A 22 5.22 -12.65 7.07
CA ALA A 22 4.44 -11.49 7.47
C ALA A 22 4.69 -11.20 8.96
N ARG A 23 5.07 -9.95 9.26
CA ARG A 23 5.33 -9.50 10.62
C ARG A 23 4.06 -8.89 11.21
N PHE A 24 3.80 -9.17 12.49
CA PHE A 24 2.81 -8.43 13.27
C PHE A 24 3.25 -6.97 13.44
N ILE A 25 2.27 -6.08 13.51
CA ILE A 25 2.46 -4.65 13.68
C ILE A 25 2.73 -4.36 15.16
N ALA A 26 3.69 -3.48 15.44
CA ALA A 26 3.99 -2.98 16.78
C ALA A 26 3.60 -1.51 16.96
N VAL A 27 3.53 -1.04 18.21
CA VAL A 27 3.28 0.37 18.51
C VAL A 27 4.43 1.22 17.94
N GLY A 28 4.08 2.27 17.20
CA GLY A 28 5.04 3.16 16.55
C GLY A 28 5.32 2.83 15.08
N ASP A 29 4.86 1.67 14.59
CA ASP A 29 4.92 1.34 13.17
C ASP A 29 3.97 2.24 12.36
N LYS A 30 4.40 2.56 11.14
CA LYS A 30 3.59 3.32 10.19
C LYS A 30 2.51 2.43 9.59
N PHE A 31 1.32 2.98 9.39
CA PHE A 31 0.25 2.29 8.69
C PHE A 31 0.68 1.95 7.24
N PRO A 32 0.43 0.74 6.73
CA PRO A 32 0.84 0.33 5.40
C PRO A 32 0.19 1.18 4.30
N ALA A 33 0.98 1.58 3.30
CA ALA A 33 0.49 2.28 2.12
C ALA A 33 -0.17 1.29 1.14
N ILE A 34 -1.43 0.97 1.42
CA ILE A 34 -2.27 0.10 0.59
C ILE A 34 -3.53 0.83 0.13
N GLU A 35 -4.03 0.42 -1.03
CA GLU A 35 -5.32 0.83 -1.57
C GLU A 35 -6.39 -0.16 -1.12
N ILE A 36 -7.48 0.36 -0.55
CA ILE A 36 -8.66 -0.43 -0.15
C ILE A 36 -9.85 0.03 -0.98
N ASP A 37 -10.68 -0.92 -1.40
CA ASP A 37 -11.93 -0.63 -2.09
C ASP A 37 -13.01 -0.18 -1.11
N GLN A 38 -13.64 0.95 -1.41
CA GLN A 38 -14.76 1.48 -0.65
C GLN A 38 -16.03 1.46 -1.51
N GLY A 39 -17.04 0.71 -1.05
CA GLY A 39 -18.39 0.67 -1.63
C GLY A 39 -18.53 -0.21 -2.88
N PHE A 40 -19.71 -0.12 -3.50
CA PHE A 40 -20.01 -0.73 -4.79
C PHE A 40 -20.85 0.27 -5.61
N PRO A 41 -20.37 0.79 -6.76
CA PRO A 41 -19.13 0.46 -7.47
C PRO A 41 -17.84 0.83 -6.69
N PRO A 42 -16.74 0.06 -6.87
CA PRO A 42 -15.56 0.17 -6.03
C PRO A 42 -14.79 1.46 -6.29
N THR A 43 -14.64 2.29 -5.26
CA THR A 43 -13.71 3.42 -5.26
C THR A 43 -12.43 3.03 -4.55
N LYS A 44 -11.27 3.18 -5.21
CA LYS A 44 -9.96 2.93 -4.59
C LYS A 44 -9.62 4.06 -3.60
N VAL A 45 -9.29 3.70 -2.36
CA VAL A 45 -8.93 4.64 -1.30
C VAL A 45 -7.52 4.35 -0.80
N ASP A 46 -6.64 5.35 -0.92
CA ASP A 46 -5.30 5.34 -0.35
C ASP A 46 -5.35 5.49 1.18
N MET A 47 -5.01 4.44 1.91
CA MET A 47 -5.08 4.46 3.37
C MET A 47 -4.07 5.43 4.01
N ALA A 48 -2.87 5.55 3.44
CA ALA A 48 -1.86 6.50 3.94
C ALA A 48 -2.35 7.95 3.89
N LYS A 49 -3.09 8.32 2.83
CA LYS A 49 -3.69 9.66 2.69
C LYS A 49 -4.93 9.82 3.57
N ARG A 50 -5.76 8.76 3.68
CA ARG A 50 -6.98 8.78 4.49
C ARG A 50 -6.70 8.97 5.98
N LEU A 51 -5.62 8.36 6.47
CA LEU A 51 -5.19 8.40 7.86
C LEU A 51 -4.24 9.56 8.17
N ALA A 52 -3.74 10.27 7.14
CA ALA A 52 -2.93 11.45 7.34
C ALA A 52 -3.71 12.50 8.15
N SER A 53 -3.09 12.99 9.22
CA SER A 53 -3.58 14.11 10.05
C SER A 53 -4.84 13.83 10.88
N LYS A 54 -5.25 12.56 11.04
CA LYS A 54 -6.45 12.19 11.82
C LYS A 54 -6.10 11.17 12.90
N LYS A 55 -6.72 11.33 14.08
CA LYS A 55 -6.78 10.26 15.07
C LYS A 55 -7.92 9.32 14.65
N ALA A 56 -7.56 8.12 14.19
CA ALA A 56 -8.50 7.14 13.66
C ALA A 56 -8.36 5.81 14.39
N ILE A 57 -9.47 5.09 14.51
CA ILE A 57 -9.51 3.72 15.02
C ILE A 57 -9.72 2.80 13.83
N VAL A 58 -8.83 1.83 13.64
CA VAL A 58 -8.93 0.82 12.58
C VAL A 58 -9.21 -0.53 13.24
N ILE A 59 -10.33 -1.15 12.89
CA ILE A 59 -10.77 -2.43 13.46
C ILE A 59 -10.83 -3.46 12.32
N GLY A 60 -10.11 -4.57 12.47
CA GLY A 60 -10.19 -5.71 11.56
C GLY A 60 -11.25 -6.69 12.05
N LEU A 61 -12.20 -7.02 11.18
CA LEU A 61 -13.22 -8.04 11.43
C LEU A 61 -13.01 -9.21 10.46
N PRO A 62 -13.40 -10.44 10.82
CA PRO A 62 -13.18 -11.63 9.99
C PRO A 62 -14.00 -11.61 8.68
N GLY A 63 -15.18 -10.97 8.68
CA GLY A 63 -16.02 -10.87 7.49
C GLY A 63 -17.26 -10.02 7.73
N ALA A 64 -17.80 -9.45 6.66
CA ALA A 64 -19.10 -8.80 6.68
C ALA A 64 -20.20 -9.84 6.94
N TYR A 65 -21.26 -9.45 7.65
CA TYR A 65 -22.40 -10.33 7.97
C TYR A 65 -21.98 -11.66 8.60
N THR A 66 -21.07 -11.63 9.58
CA THR A 66 -20.72 -12.80 10.40
C THR A 66 -21.67 -12.88 11.61
N PRO A 67 -22.75 -13.68 11.58
CA PRO A 67 -23.57 -13.95 12.75
C PRO A 67 -22.90 -15.00 13.64
N THR A 68 -23.36 -15.08 14.88
CA THR A 68 -23.34 -16.31 15.69
C THR A 68 -24.77 -16.76 15.89
#